data_AF-A0A544Z0I6-F1
#
_entry.id   AF-A0A544Z0I6-F1
#
_cell.length_a   1.000
_cell.length_b   1.000
_cell.length_c   1.000
_cell.angle_alpha   90.00
_cell.angle_beta   90.00
_cell.angle_gamma   90.00
#
_symmetry.space_group_name_H-M   'P 1'
#
loop_
_entity.id
_entity.type
_entity.pdbx_description
1 polymer ?
#
loop_
_entity_poly.entity_id
_entity_poly.type
_entity_poly.pdbx_seq_one_letter_code
_entity_poly.pdbx_strand_id
1 'polypeptide(L)' 'MKPDDLRRHLDEEARFFAEAAARYEEYPKAKDRGEFGDSPQTRSMRIAIEAGVRLYRTLAEWAEWAKTVPPNSSATTDS' A
#
# COMPACT_ATOMS: atom_id res chain seq x y z
N MET A 1 3.00 -1.21 21.97
CA MET A 1 2.58 -2.51 21.40
C MET A 1 3.67 -3.53 21.72
N LYS A 2 3.33 -4.79 22.06
CA LYS A 2 4.38 -5.82 22.25
C LYS A 2 5.03 -6.14 20.89
N PRO A 3 6.29 -6.61 20.84
CA PRO A 3 6.97 -6.91 19.57
C PRO A 3 6.17 -7.85 18.65
N ASP A 4 5.53 -8.88 19.20
CA ASP A 4 4.71 -9.83 18.43
C ASP A 4 3.41 -9.19 17.90
N ASP A 5 2.81 -8.30 18.69
CA ASP A 5 1.63 -7.54 18.27
C ASP A 5 1.98 -6.57 17.13
N LEU A 6 3.17 -5.95 17.18
CA LEU A 6 3.68 -5.06 16.12
C LEU A 6 3.94 -5.84 14.83
N ARG A 7 4.56 -7.02 14.94
CA ARG A 7 4.81 -7.88 13.78
C ARG A 7 3.52 -8.31 13.10
N ARG A 8 2.52 -8.75 13.89
CA ARG A 8 1.20 -9.11 13.36
C ARG A 8 0.52 -7.93 12.68
N HIS A 9 0.59 -6.75 13.28
CA HIS A 9 0.01 -5.55 12.68
C HIS A 9 0.66 -5.21 11.33
N LEU A 10 1.99 -5.26 11.25
CA LEU A 10 2.72 -5.02 9.99
C LEU A 10 2.42 -6.10 8.92
N ASP A 11 2.17 -7.35 9.32
CA ASP A 11 1.71 -8.40 8.40
C ASP A 11 0.32 -8.05 7.82
N GLU A 12 -0.59 -7.56 8.66
CA GLU A 12 -1.93 -7.13 8.24
C GLU A 12 -1.87 -5.92 7.31
N GLU A 13 -1.04 -4.92 7.62
CA GLU A 13 -0.84 -3.74 6.78
C GLU A 13 -0.23 -4.09 5.42
N ALA A 14 0.82 -4.91 5.40
CA ALA A 14 1.46 -5.35 4.16
C ALA A 14 0.45 -6.05 3.23
N ARG A 15 -0.36 -6.97 3.79
CA ARG A 15 -1.41 -7.64 3.03
C ARG A 15 -2.48 -6.66 2.53
N PHE A 16 -2.97 -5.78 3.40
CA PHE A 16 -3.99 -4.80 3.04
C PHE A 16 -3.54 -3.92 1.86
N PHE A 17 -2.34 -3.36 1.93
CA PHE A 17 -1.83 -2.48 0.90
C PHE A 17 -1.52 -3.22 -0.40
N ALA A 18 -1.00 -4.46 -0.33
CA ALA A 18 -0.81 -5.30 -1.51
C ALA A 18 -2.14 -5.63 -2.22
N GLU A 19 -3.18 -5.99 -1.45
CA GLU A 19 -4.52 -6.25 -1.99
C GLU A 19 -5.16 -4.99 -2.59
N ALA A 20 -4.95 -3.82 -1.96
CA ALA A 20 -5.41 -2.55 -2.49
C ALA A 20 -4.74 -2.21 -3.84
N ALA A 21 -3.42 -2.35 -3.93
CA ALA A 21 -2.67 -2.15 -5.18
C ALA A 21 -3.18 -3.09 -6.28
N ALA A 22 -3.33 -4.39 -5.98
CA ALA A 22 -3.83 -5.37 -6.93
C ALA A 22 -5.24 -5.02 -7.44
N ARG A 23 -6.14 -4.57 -6.56
CA ARG A 23 -7.49 -4.13 -6.95
C ARG A 23 -7.45 -2.95 -7.91
N TYR A 24 -6.59 -1.96 -7.63
CA TYR A 24 -6.47 -0.79 -8.49
C TYR A 24 -5.76 -1.07 -9.82
N GLU A 25 -4.91 -2.10 -9.91
CA GLU A 25 -4.29 -2.52 -11.18
C GLU A 25 -5.28 -3.13 -12.18
N GLU A 26 -6.40 -3.69 -11.71
CA GLU A 26 -7.43 -4.25 -12.59
C GLU A 26 -8.27 -3.15 -13.28
N TYR A 27 -8.37 -1.96 -12.68
CA TYR A 27 -9.15 -0.86 -13.25
C TYR A 27 -8.57 -0.33 -14.58
N PRO A 28 -7.25 -0.03 -14.71
CA PRO A 28 -6.64 0.37 -15.97
C PRO A 28 -6.71 -0.71 -17.03
N LYS A 29 -6.56 -2.00 -16.67
CA LYS A 29 -6.66 -3.12 -17.62
C LYS A 29 -8.06 -3.23 -18.24
N ALA A 30 -9.11 -2.96 -17.47
CA ALA A 30 -10.47 -2.88 -18.00
C ALA A 30 -10.66 -1.69 -18.94
N LYS A 31 -10.04 -0.56 -18.63
CA LYS A 31 -10.08 0.65 -19.46
C LYS A 31 -9.27 0.54 -20.75
N ASP A 32 -8.09 -0.09 -20.72
CA ASP A 32 -7.21 -0.29 -21.88
C ASP A 32 -7.84 -1.20 -22.94
N ARG A 33 -8.85 -2.02 -22.58
CA ARG A 33 -9.70 -2.77 -23.53
C ARG A 33 -10.72 -1.90 -24.28
N GLY A 34 -10.74 -0.59 -24.03
CA GLY A 34 -11.64 0.37 -24.68
C GLY A 34 -13.01 0.51 -24.02
N GLU A 35 -13.24 -0.13 -22.86
CA GLU A 35 -14.55 -0.19 -22.20
C GLU A 35 -15.06 1.18 -21.70
N PHE A 36 -14.22 2.24 -21.68
CA PHE A 36 -14.57 3.51 -21.04
C PHE A 36 -14.17 4.80 -21.79
N GLY A 37 -13.84 4.74 -23.08
CA GLY A 37 -13.52 5.91 -23.92
C GLY A 37 -12.30 6.74 -23.49
N ASP A 38 -11.97 7.80 -24.24
CA ASP A 38 -10.77 8.65 -24.04
C ASP A 38 -11.11 10.14 -23.77
N SER A 39 -12.01 10.38 -22.83
CA SER A 39 -12.29 11.76 -22.38
C SER A 39 -11.15 12.29 -21.49
N PRO A 40 -10.99 13.63 -21.36
CA PRO A 40 -10.05 14.22 -20.41
C PRO A 40 -10.25 13.71 -18.97
N GLN A 41 -11.50 13.45 -18.56
CA GLN A 41 -11.83 12.89 -17.25
C GLN A 41 -11.33 11.44 -17.11
N THR A 42 -11.48 10.62 -18.15
CA THR A 42 -10.93 9.25 -18.15
C THR A 42 -9.40 9.25 -18.03
N ARG A 43 -8.70 10.14 -18.75
CA ARG A 43 -7.24 10.28 -18.64
C ARG A 43 -6.79 10.74 -17.25
N SER A 44 -7.47 11.72 -16.66
CA SER A 44 -7.19 12.18 -15.29
C SER A 44 -7.35 11.04 -14.27
N MET A 45 -8.44 10.27 -14.38
CA MET A 45 -8.68 9.13 -13.51
C MET A 45 -7.62 8.03 -13.65
N ARG A 46 -7.10 7.78 -14.87
CA ARG A 46 -5.98 6.85 -15.09
C ARG A 46 -4.75 7.26 -14.28
N ILE A 47 -4.36 8.54 -14.37
CA ILE A 47 -3.20 9.06 -13.64
C ILE A 47 -3.39 8.89 -12.13
N ALA A 48 -4.59 9.21 -11.62
CA ALA A 48 -4.89 9.04 -10.20
C ALA A 48 -4.81 7.58 -9.74
N ILE A 49 -5.33 6.64 -10.55
CA ILE A 49 -5.25 5.20 -10.25
C ILE A 49 -3.79 4.73 -10.27
N GLU A 50 -3.00 5.10 -11.29
CA GLU A 50 -1.58 4.72 -11.36
C GLU A 50 -0.78 5.28 -10.18
N ALA A 51 -1.05 6.50 -9.75
CA ALA A 51 -0.45 7.08 -8.56
C ALA A 51 -0.84 6.29 -7.30
N GLY A 52 -2.12 5.92 -7.15
CA GLY A 52 -2.61 5.08 -6.06
C GLY A 52 -1.92 3.72 -6.00
N VAL A 53 -1.78 3.03 -7.13
CA VAL A 53 -1.06 1.75 -7.21
C VAL A 53 0.39 1.89 -6.73
N ARG A 54 1.12 2.91 -7.21
CA ARG A 54 2.51 3.14 -6.79
C ARG A 54 2.62 3.41 -5.29
N LEU A 55 1.69 4.20 -4.73
CA LEU A 55 1.66 4.50 -3.31
C LEU A 55 1.38 3.24 -2.48
N TYR A 56 0.35 2.46 -2.82
CA TYR A 56 0.00 1.25 -2.08
C TYR A 56 1.10 0.19 -2.14
N ARG A 57 1.75 -0.01 -3.29
CA ARG A 57 2.91 -0.91 -3.39
C ARG A 57 4.04 -0.47 -2.47
N THR A 58 4.37 0.82 -2.50
CA THR A 58 5.39 1.39 -1.61
C THR A 58 5.02 1.14 -0.14
N LEU A 59 3.78 1.39 0.27
CA LEU A 59 3.35 1.15 1.66
C LEU A 59 3.43 -0.33 2.06
N ALA A 60 3.09 -1.25 1.16
CA ALA A 60 3.26 -2.69 1.42
C ALA A 60 4.74 -3.05 1.62
N GLU A 61 5.63 -2.56 0.76
CA GLU A 61 7.08 -2.77 0.87
C GLU A 61 7.65 -2.18 2.17
N TRP A 62 7.17 -1.00 2.57
CA TRP A 62 7.55 -0.37 3.83
C TRP A 62 7.10 -1.19 5.05
N ALA A 63 5.88 -1.73 5.03
CA ALA A 63 5.38 -2.58 6.11
C ALA A 63 6.21 -3.87 6.22
N GLU A 64 6.63 -4.48 5.10
CA GLU A 64 7.55 -5.62 5.09
C GLU A 64 8.94 -5.26 5.63
N TRP A 65 9.51 -4.15 5.16
CA TRP A 65 10.81 -3.67 5.64
C TRP A 65 10.79 -3.37 7.14
N ALA A 66 9.74 -2.74 7.65
CA ALA A 66 9.61 -2.37 9.06
C ALA A 66 9.68 -3.58 10.01
N LYS A 67 9.29 -4.79 9.56
CA LYS A 67 9.43 -6.04 10.36
C LYS A 67 10.88 -6.41 10.65
N THR A 68 11.82 -5.91 9.83
CA THR A 68 13.26 -6.18 9.96
C THR A 68 13.98 -5.18 10.84
N VAL A 69 13.32 -4.06 11.16
CA VAL A 69 13.89 -2.97 11.95
C VAL A 69 13.58 -3.22 13.42
N PRO A 70 14.58 -3.28 14.31
CA PRO A 70 14.33 -3.36 15.74
C PRO A 70 13.49 -2.16 16.20
N PRO A 71 12.42 -2.36 17.00
CA PRO A 71 11.68 -1.23 17.54
C PRO A 71 12.63 -0.40 18.41
N ASN A 72 12.67 0.92 18.20
CA ASN A 72 13.46 1.81 19.04
C ASN A 72 13.11 1.56 20.51
N SER A 73 14.11 1.17 21.30
CA SER A 73 13.99 0.99 22.75
C SER A 73 13.92 2.37 23.42
N SER A 74 12.81 3.07 23.25
CA SER A 74 12.54 4.32 23.97
C SER A 74 11.35 4.10 24.90
N ALA A 75 11.60 3.36 25.98
CA ALA A 75 10.82 3.33 27.23
C ALA A 75 11.57 2.55 28.31
N THR A 76 12.73 3.06 28.76
CA THR A 76 13.27 2.74 30.09
C THR A 76 14.01 3.97 30.60
N THR A 77 13.23 4.97 30.99
CA THR A 77 13.66 5.92 32.02
C THR A 77 12.77 5.64 33.22
N ASP A 78 13.10 4.57 33.95
CA ASP A 78 12.76 4.47 35.37
C ASP A 78 14.08 4.66 36.12
N SER A 79 14.13 5.71 36.94
CA SER A 79 15.15 5.96 37.96
C SER A 79 14.44 6.45 39.22
#